data_AF-A0A1G2MZ44-F1
#
_entry.id   AF-A0A1G2MZ44-F1
#
_cell.length_a   1.000
_cell.length_b   1.000
_cell.length_c   1.000
_cell.angle_alpha   90.00
_cell.angle_beta   90.00
_cell.angle_gamma   90.00
#
_symmetry.space_group_name_H-M   'P 1'
#
loop_
_entity.id
_entity.type
_entity.pdbx_description
1 polymer ?
#
loop_
_entity_poly.entity_id
_entity_poly.type
_entity_poly.pdbx_seq_one_letter_code
_entity_poly.pdbx_strand_id
1 'polypeptide(L)'
;MATTTKFVGDDYEAAYAKVLGGTVNGGLGDGGRDVIVPEIGGVQVKASSAGAKEFLAVSLKRKQFIPLCVGEPSTKEEVLDSLKKFGAWVGKEIPNRAKLLAGISQIRLTLM
;
A
#
# COMPACT_ATOMS: atom_id res chain seq x y z
N MET A 1 11.36 24.78 -15.42
CA MET A 1 9.96 24.30 -15.36
C MET A 1 9.99 22.91 -14.74
N ALA A 2 9.49 22.74 -13.52
CA ALA A 2 9.45 21.44 -12.85
C ALA A 2 8.06 20.84 -13.06
N THR A 3 7.96 19.86 -13.96
CA THR A 3 6.72 19.11 -14.22
C THR A 3 6.45 18.24 -12.99
N THR A 4 5.65 18.74 -12.05
CA THR A 4 5.20 17.97 -10.89
C THR A 4 4.07 17.07 -11.37
N THR A 5 4.41 15.91 -11.93
CA THR A 5 3.43 14.89 -12.30
C THR A 5 2.88 14.31 -11.00
N LYS A 6 1.85 14.94 -10.44
CA LYS A 6 1.03 14.34 -9.39
C LYS A 6 0.33 13.14 -9.99
N PHE A 7 0.87 11.96 -9.77
CA PHE A 7 0.19 10.70 -10.04
C PHE A 7 -1.21 10.76 -9.39
N VAL A 8 -2.25 10.47 -10.16
CA VAL A 8 -3.63 10.34 -9.67
C VAL A 8 -3.78 8.90 -9.13
N GLY A 9 -4.77 8.61 -8.28
CA GLY A 9 -4.91 7.30 -7.62
C GLY A 9 -4.71 6.09 -8.54
N ASP A 10 -5.35 6.10 -9.72
CA ASP A 10 -5.22 5.06 -10.76
C ASP A 10 -3.79 4.87 -11.28
N ASP A 11 -2.99 5.94 -11.34
CA ASP A 11 -1.58 5.84 -11.77
C ASP A 11 -0.74 5.06 -10.76
N TYR A 12 -1.02 5.19 -9.47
CA TYR A 12 -0.29 4.46 -8.43
C TYR A 12 -0.61 2.96 -8.51
N GLU A 13 -1.88 2.59 -8.69
CA GLU A 13 -2.30 1.19 -8.80
C GLU A 13 -1.63 0.51 -10.00
N ALA A 14 -1.63 1.18 -11.15
CA ALA A 14 -0.95 0.71 -12.36
C ALA A 14 0.58 0.60 -12.16
N ALA A 15 1.19 1.56 -11.47
CA ALA A 15 2.62 1.52 -11.14
C ALA A 15 2.97 0.32 -10.23
N TYR A 16 2.17 0.05 -9.20
CA TYR A 16 2.37 -1.11 -8.33
C TYR A 16 2.11 -2.43 -9.05
N ALA A 17 1.07 -2.51 -9.88
CA ALA A 17 0.81 -3.70 -10.70
C ALA A 17 2.00 -4.00 -11.62
N LYS A 18 2.56 -2.97 -12.28
CA LYS A 18 3.75 -3.10 -13.13
C LYS A 18 4.98 -3.54 -12.35
N VAL A 19 5.28 -2.89 -11.22
CA VAL A 19 6.47 -3.19 -10.40
C VAL A 19 6.39 -4.58 -9.77
N LEU A 20 5.23 -4.96 -9.24
CA LEU A 20 5.05 -6.22 -8.53
C LEU A 20 4.74 -7.39 -9.46
N GLY A 21 4.47 -7.12 -10.75
CA GLY A 21 3.97 -8.12 -11.70
C GLY A 21 2.57 -8.60 -11.33
N GLY A 22 1.77 -7.71 -10.75
CA GLY A 22 0.38 -7.95 -10.35
C GLY A 22 -0.62 -7.42 -11.38
N THR A 23 -1.90 -7.51 -11.04
CA THR A 23 -3.00 -6.97 -11.85
C THR A 23 -3.76 -5.95 -11.03
N VAL A 24 -4.11 -4.81 -11.63
CA VAL A 24 -5.01 -3.83 -11.02
C VAL A 24 -6.38 -4.48 -10.87
N ASN A 25 -6.92 -4.38 -9.67
CA ASN A 25 -8.23 -4.88 -9.27
C ASN A 25 -9.01 -3.67 -8.75
N GLY A 26 -9.36 -2.79 -9.70
CA GLY A 26 -10.02 -1.52 -9.45
C GLY A 26 -11.52 -1.64 -9.73
N GLY A 27 -12.34 -1.25 -8.74
CA GLY A 27 -13.79 -1.35 -8.84
C GLY A 27 -14.54 -1.11 -7.52
N LEU A 28 -15.87 -1.06 -7.64
CA LEU A 28 -16.79 -1.07 -6.51
C LEU A 28 -17.01 -2.53 -6.09
N GLY A 29 -16.27 -3.00 -5.08
CA GLY A 29 -16.44 -4.36 -4.55
C GLY A 29 -15.14 -5.11 -4.22
N ASP A 30 -13.97 -4.55 -4.50
CA ASP A 30 -12.67 -5.22 -4.38
C ASP A 30 -12.21 -5.56 -2.96
N GLY A 31 -13.07 -5.35 -1.97
CA GLY A 31 -12.77 -5.62 -0.56
C GLY A 31 -11.62 -4.78 -0.01
N GLY A 32 -11.20 -3.72 -0.71
CA GLY A 32 -10.02 -2.90 -0.39
C GLY A 32 -8.71 -3.47 -0.92
N ARG A 33 -8.72 -4.23 -2.02
CA ARG A 33 -7.52 -4.77 -2.67
C ARG A 33 -7.39 -4.18 -4.07
N ASP A 34 -6.60 -3.12 -4.19
CA ASP A 34 -6.42 -2.39 -5.44
C ASP A 34 -5.52 -3.12 -6.43
N VAL A 35 -4.55 -3.90 -5.94
CA VAL A 35 -3.62 -4.67 -6.79
C VAL A 35 -3.51 -6.09 -6.26
N ILE A 36 -3.74 -7.07 -7.13
CA ILE A 36 -3.53 -8.49 -6.83
C ILE A 36 -2.13 -8.90 -7.28
N VAL A 37 -1.33 -9.33 -6.31
CA VAL A 37 0.05 -9.74 -6.48
C VAL A 37 0.16 -11.23 -6.14
N PRO A 38 0.63 -12.10 -7.04
CA PRO A 38 0.70 -13.54 -6.80
C PRO A 38 1.42 -13.95 -5.51
N GLU A 39 2.45 -13.20 -5.12
CA GLU A 39 3.32 -13.52 -3.98
C GLU A 39 2.73 -13.19 -2.61
N ILE A 40 1.77 -12.26 -2.54
CA ILE A 40 1.26 -11.70 -1.27
C ILE A 40 -0.26 -11.59 -1.24
N GLY A 41 -0.95 -11.90 -2.34
CA GLY A 41 -2.38 -11.71 -2.50
C GLY A 41 -2.71 -10.26 -2.85
N GLY A 42 -3.78 -9.72 -2.27
CA GLY A 42 -4.21 -8.35 -2.55
C GLY A 42 -3.51 -7.33 -1.66
N VAL A 43 -3.11 -6.21 -2.25
CA VAL A 43 -2.61 -5.02 -1.55
C VAL A 43 -3.51 -3.82 -1.81
N GLN A 44 -3.67 -2.96 -0.81
CA GLN A 44 -4.26 -1.63 -1.00
C GLN A 44 -3.15 -0.64 -1.33
N VAL A 45 -3.41 0.31 -2.21
CA VAL A 45 -2.53 1.40 -2.58
C VAL A 45 -3.14 2.73 -2.11
N LYS A 46 -2.31 3.59 -1.52
CA LYS A 46 -2.68 4.95 -1.12
C LYS A 46 -1.60 5.93 -1.54
N ALA A 47 -2.00 7.05 -2.13
CA ALA A 47 -1.04 8.09 -2.50
C ALA A 47 -0.43 8.83 -1.29
N SER A 48 -1.07 8.78 -0.11
CA SER A 48 -0.66 9.57 1.04
C SER A 48 -0.81 8.86 2.38
N SER A 49 -0.05 9.34 3.38
CA SER A 49 -0.12 8.85 4.76
C SER A 49 -1.45 9.14 5.45
N ALA A 50 -2.19 10.17 5.00
CA ALA A 50 -3.54 10.45 5.49
C ALA A 50 -4.52 9.34 5.04
N GLY A 51 -4.54 9.05 3.74
CA GLY A 51 -5.38 7.97 3.19
C GLY A 51 -5.00 6.60 3.74
N ALA A 52 -3.70 6.38 4.03
CA ALA A 52 -3.24 5.18 4.74
C ALA A 52 -3.87 5.04 6.13
N LYS A 53 -3.92 6.12 6.92
CA LYS A 53 -4.51 6.10 8.27
C LYS A 53 -6.02 5.87 8.23
N GLU A 54 -6.72 6.51 7.30
CA GLU A 54 -8.16 6.31 7.12
C GLU A 54 -8.48 4.86 6.77
N PHE A 55 -7.70 4.27 5.85
CA PHE A 55 -7.82 2.87 5.50
C PHE A 55 -7.57 1.95 6.70
N LEU A 56 -6.48 2.15 7.43
CA LEU A 56 -6.14 1.34 8.61
C LEU A 56 -7.20 1.43 9.71
N ALA A 57 -7.82 2.60 9.89
CA ALA A 57 -8.95 2.75 10.82
C ALA A 57 -10.16 1.90 10.40
N VAL A 58 -10.43 1.80 9.09
CA VAL A 58 -11.45 0.90 8.56
C VAL A 58 -11.04 -0.57 8.73
N SER A 59 -9.79 -0.92 8.46
CA SER A 59 -9.25 -2.28 8.68
C SER A 59 -9.42 -2.74 10.13
N LEU A 60 -9.13 -1.87 11.10
CA LEU A 60 -9.33 -2.14 12.53
C LEU A 60 -10.81 -2.37 12.86
N LYS A 61 -11.72 -1.54 12.33
CA LYS A 61 -13.17 -1.72 12.53
C LYS A 61 -13.69 -3.02 11.92
N ARG A 62 -13.18 -3.39 10.74
CA ARG A 62 -13.55 -4.63 10.03
C ARG A 62 -12.83 -5.87 10.56
N LYS A 63 -11.89 -5.71 11.50
CA LYS A 63 -11.00 -6.77 11.98
C LYS A 63 -10.31 -7.54 10.85
N GLN A 64 -9.93 -6.83 9.80
CA GLN A 64 -9.33 -7.42 8.61
C GLN A 64 -8.13 -6.60 8.19
N PHE A 65 -6.94 -7.22 8.22
CA PHE A 65 -5.73 -6.61 7.73
C PHE A 65 -5.54 -6.91 6.24
N ILE A 66 -5.23 -5.86 5.48
CA ILE A 66 -4.86 -5.97 4.07
C ILE A 66 -3.51 -5.24 3.94
N PRO A 67 -2.49 -5.87 3.32
CA PRO A 67 -1.21 -5.22 3.12
C PRO A 67 -1.34 -3.90 2.37
N LEU A 68 -0.55 -2.90 2.77
CA LEU A 68 -0.73 -1.52 2.32
C LEU A 68 0.54 -0.94 1.68
N CYS A 69 0.40 -0.40 0.48
CA CYS A 69 1.41 0.38 -0.21
C CYS A 69 1.06 1.86 -0.13
N VAL A 70 1.99 2.70 0.32
CA VAL A 70 1.79 4.15 0.45
C VAL A 70 2.83 4.88 -0.37
N GLY A 71 2.41 5.79 -1.25
CA GLY A 71 3.33 6.57 -2.08
C GLY A 71 3.92 5.78 -3.25
N GLU A 72 5.05 6.23 -3.77
CA GLU A 72 5.67 5.67 -4.98
C GLU A 72 6.33 4.30 -4.73
N PRO A 73 6.18 3.35 -5.67
CA PRO A 73 6.90 2.07 -5.60
C PRO A 73 8.40 2.27 -5.84
N SER A 74 9.23 1.46 -5.17
CA SER A 74 10.66 1.31 -5.49
C SER A 74 10.87 0.08 -6.38
N THR A 75 11.97 -0.65 -6.18
CA THR A 75 12.18 -1.95 -6.82
C THR A 75 11.20 -3.01 -6.31
N LYS A 76 10.88 -3.99 -7.15
CA LYS A 76 10.01 -5.12 -6.80
C LYS A 76 10.45 -5.79 -5.49
N GLU A 77 11.75 -6.06 -5.37
CA GLU A 77 12.35 -6.75 -4.23
C GLU A 77 12.21 -5.93 -2.94
N GLU A 78 12.52 -4.63 -2.96
CA GLU A 78 12.37 -3.76 -1.78
C GLU A 78 10.91 -3.68 -1.32
N VAL A 79 9.97 -3.55 -2.26
CA VAL A 79 8.54 -3.44 -1.95
C VAL A 79 8.04 -4.76 -1.35
N LEU A 80 8.42 -5.90 -1.94
CA LEU A 80 8.03 -7.23 -1.44
C LEU A 80 8.65 -7.55 -0.08
N ASP A 81 9.93 -7.26 0.14
CA ASP A 81 10.58 -7.46 1.44
C ASP A 81 9.86 -6.67 2.53
N SER A 82 9.56 -5.40 2.26
CA SER A 82 8.82 -4.54 3.19
C SER A 82 7.41 -5.06 3.45
N LEU A 83 6.68 -5.49 2.42
CA LEU A 83 5.34 -6.06 2.57
C LEU A 83 5.37 -7.35 3.39
N LYS A 84 6.33 -8.25 3.15
CA LYS A 84 6.50 -9.49 3.92
C LYS A 84 6.84 -9.19 5.39
N LYS A 85 7.75 -8.25 5.63
CA LYS A 85 8.25 -7.89 6.96
C LYS A 85 7.25 -7.08 7.79
N PHE A 86 6.66 -6.03 7.22
CA PHE A 86 5.84 -5.07 7.97
C PHE A 86 4.35 -5.16 7.64
N GLY A 87 3.96 -5.90 6.59
CA GLY A 87 2.61 -5.83 6.03
C GLY A 87 2.37 -4.53 5.24
N ALA A 88 3.41 -3.75 4.97
CA ALA A 88 3.28 -2.52 4.21
C ALA A 88 4.58 -2.11 3.52
N TRP A 89 4.41 -1.37 2.42
CA TRP A 89 5.45 -0.54 1.83
C TRP A 89 5.06 0.93 1.99
N VAL A 90 6.04 1.76 2.30
CA VAL A 90 5.87 3.21 2.35
C VAL A 90 6.99 3.81 1.51
N GLY A 91 6.65 4.70 0.58
CA GLY A 91 7.56 5.39 -0.33
C GLY A 91 8.60 6.20 0.44
N LYS A 92 9.77 6.38 -0.18
CA LYS A 92 10.91 7.08 0.44
C LYS A 92 10.63 8.59 0.60
N GLU A 93 9.72 9.11 -0.22
CA GLU A 93 9.22 10.49 -0.20
C GLU A 93 8.23 10.77 0.95
N ILE A 94 7.70 9.74 1.60
CA ILE A 94 6.71 9.91 2.66
C ILE A 94 7.40 10.34 3.98
N PRO A 95 7.05 11.51 4.55
CA PRO A 95 7.63 11.95 5.81
C PRO A 95 7.24 11.01 6.96
N ASN A 96 8.17 10.81 7.90
CA ASN A 96 8.00 9.88 9.02
C ASN A 96 7.74 8.42 8.61
N ARG A 97 8.23 8.00 7.45
CA ARG A 97 8.14 6.63 6.90
C ARG A 97 8.32 5.54 7.95
N ALA A 98 9.40 5.60 8.73
CA ALA A 98 9.71 4.57 9.73
C ALA A 98 8.63 4.47 10.82
N LYS A 99 8.11 5.61 11.29
CA LYS A 99 7.04 5.65 12.29
C LYS A 99 5.73 5.11 11.72
N LEU A 100 5.42 5.42 10.45
CA LEU A 100 4.24 4.89 9.78
C LEU A 100 4.32 3.37 9.60
N LEU A 101 5.45 2.85 9.11
CA LEU A 101 5.68 1.41 8.97
C LEU A 101 5.59 0.68 10.31
N ALA A 102 6.17 1.23 11.38
CA ALA A 102 6.07 0.66 12.72
C ALA A 102 4.61 0.58 13.20
N GLY A 103 3.83 1.65 13.00
CA GLY A 103 2.40 1.66 13.35
C GLY A 103 1.58 0.66 12.55
N ILE A 104 1.84 0.53 11.24
CA ILE A 104 1.16 -0.46 10.39
C ILE A 104 1.50 -1.89 10.85
N SER A 105 2.78 -2.15 11.14
CA SER A 105 3.22 -3.46 11.63
C SER A 105 2.53 -3.84 12.95
N GLN A 106 2.34 -2.88 13.87
CA GLN A 106 1.59 -3.11 15.11
C GLN A 106 0.12 -3.44 14.85
N ILE A 107 -0.52 -2.74 13.91
CA ILE A 107 -1.91 -3.03 13.52
C ILE A 107 -2.02 -4.42 12.91
N ARG A 108 -1.07 -4.81 12.04
CA ARG A 108 -0.98 -6.16 11.49
C ARG A 108 -0.95 -7.22 12.60
N LEU A 109 -0.07 -7.05 13.59
CA LEU A 109 0.05 -7.98 14.73
C LEU A 109 -1.20 -8.03 15.61
N THR A 110 -2.06 -7.00 15.57
CA THR A 110 -3.31 -6.96 16.35
C THR A 110 -4.46 -7.65 15.61
N LEU A 111 -4.39 -7.73 14.28
CA LEU A 111 -5.47 -8.21 13.41
C LEU A 111 -5.20 -9.59 12.78
N MET A 112 -4.00 -10.13 12.97
CA MET A 112 -3.59 -11.50 12.58
C MET A 112 -3.52 -12.39 13.81
#